data_AF-A0A8H3QZ05-F1
#
_entry.id   AF-A0A8H3QZ05-F1
#
_cell.length_a   1.000
_cell.length_b   1.000
_cell.length_c   1.000
_cell.angle_alpha   90.00
_cell.angle_beta   90.00
_cell.angle_gamma   90.00
#
_symmetry.space_group_name_H-M   'P 1'
#
loop_
_entity.id
_entity.type
_entity.pdbx_description
1 polymer ?
#
loop_
_entity_poly.entity_id
_entity_poly.type
_entity_poly.pdbx_seq_one_letter_code
_entity_poly.pdbx_strand_id
1 'polypeptide(L)'
;MANLVDVHKLIDPQLASLPYYDGQEEPDSYYAKLRTINETARPLAVAQFNLQARTNKMIGKMTGRFHPVPATNPYNANNAINNEPEFLNWLQGKYREVMVGTNQDAMRALMTERFSTMDTADTYEKRIKPYAQGLVYADILPYLYTHMPQYIEIRLRQANPLNLGAFFTDL
;
A
#
# COMPACT_ATOMS: atom_id res chain seq x y z
N MET A 1 -35.89 4.58 -20.44
CA MET A 1 -35.04 5.20 -19.41
C MET A 1 -34.08 4.14 -18.91
N ALA A 2 -32.80 4.47 -18.76
CA ALA A 2 -31.85 3.54 -18.17
C ALA A 2 -32.21 3.24 -16.71
N ASN A 3 -31.84 2.07 -16.22
CA ASN A 3 -32.09 1.65 -14.85
C ASN A 3 -30.82 1.05 -14.21
N LEU A 4 -30.95 0.55 -12.97
CA LEU A 4 -29.82 0.01 -12.24
C LEU A 4 -29.21 -1.25 -12.90
N VAL A 5 -30.02 -2.02 -13.65
CA VAL A 5 -29.52 -3.17 -14.42
C VAL A 5 -28.58 -2.72 -15.53
N ASP A 6 -28.89 -1.61 -16.21
CA ASP A 6 -28.02 -1.05 -17.25
C ASP A 6 -26.69 -0.55 -16.67
N VAL A 7 -26.73 0.04 -15.46
CA VAL A 7 -25.52 0.41 -14.72
C VAL A 7 -24.67 -0.82 -14.42
N HIS A 8 -25.28 -1.89 -13.87
CA HIS A 8 -24.57 -3.13 -13.54
C HIS A 8 -23.94 -3.79 -14.76
N LYS A 9 -24.67 -3.88 -15.87
CA LYS A 9 -24.13 -4.40 -17.14
C LYS A 9 -22.91 -3.62 -17.62
N LEU A 10 -22.83 -2.32 -17.33
CA LEU A 10 -21.71 -1.48 -17.74
C LEU A 10 -20.51 -1.60 -16.80
N ILE A 11 -20.72 -1.53 -15.48
CA ILE A 11 -19.62 -1.40 -14.51
C ILE A 11 -19.10 -2.73 -13.98
N ASP A 12 -19.96 -3.74 -13.83
CA ASP A 12 -19.57 -4.98 -13.15
C ASP A 12 -18.46 -5.75 -13.90
N PRO A 13 -18.46 -5.82 -15.26
CA PRO A 13 -17.33 -6.42 -16.00
C PRO A 13 -16.00 -5.67 -15.78
N GLN A 14 -16.04 -4.35 -15.67
CA GLN A 14 -14.84 -3.52 -15.43
C GLN A 14 -14.33 -3.68 -13.99
N LEU A 15 -15.25 -3.80 -13.02
CA LEU A 15 -14.89 -4.09 -11.63
C LEU A 15 -14.32 -5.51 -11.47
N ALA A 16 -14.79 -6.46 -12.27
CA ALA A 16 -14.30 -7.84 -12.26
C ALA A 16 -12.88 -7.96 -12.84
N SER A 17 -12.52 -7.15 -13.84
CA SER A 17 -11.17 -7.15 -14.41
C SER A 17 -10.13 -6.51 -13.49
N LEU A 18 -10.55 -5.61 -12.58
CA LEU A 18 -9.68 -5.03 -11.58
C LEU A 18 -9.40 -6.06 -10.45
N PRO A 19 -8.13 -6.32 -10.08
CA PRO A 19 -7.81 -7.16 -8.93
C PRO A 19 -8.44 -6.61 -7.63
N TYR A 20 -8.78 -7.49 -6.67
CA TYR A 20 -9.19 -7.04 -5.33
C TYR A 20 -8.04 -6.32 -4.63
N TYR A 21 -8.35 -5.34 -3.79
CA TYR A 21 -7.36 -4.55 -3.09
C TYR A 21 -6.94 -5.20 -1.78
N ASP A 22 -5.67 -5.56 -1.69
CA ASP A 22 -5.02 -6.09 -0.50
C ASP A 22 -3.85 -5.21 -0.02
N GLY A 23 -3.70 -4.02 -0.63
CA GLY A 23 -2.59 -3.09 -0.36
C GLY A 23 -1.49 -3.11 -1.42
N GLN A 24 -1.69 -3.80 -2.54
CA GLN A 24 -0.71 -3.94 -3.63
C GLN A 24 -0.24 -2.63 -4.27
N GLU A 25 -0.97 -1.54 -4.11
CA GLU A 25 -0.62 -0.21 -4.66
C GLU A 25 -1.14 0.92 -3.75
N GLU A 26 -0.69 2.15 -4.01
CA GLU A 26 -1.11 3.31 -3.21
C GLU A 26 -2.63 3.57 -3.29
N PRO A 27 -3.27 4.00 -2.18
CA PRO A 27 -4.70 4.26 -2.10
C PRO A 27 -5.26 5.14 -3.21
N ASP A 28 -4.61 6.28 -3.48
CA ASP A 28 -5.05 7.25 -4.49
C ASP A 28 -5.04 6.66 -5.90
N SER A 29 -4.02 5.84 -6.21
CA SER A 29 -3.88 5.17 -7.51
C SER A 29 -4.98 4.13 -7.73
N TYR A 30 -5.24 3.28 -6.74
CA TYR A 30 -6.32 2.29 -6.83
C TYR A 30 -7.71 2.96 -6.85
N TYR A 31 -7.91 3.96 -6.00
CA TYR A 31 -9.14 4.74 -5.94
C TYR A 31 -9.46 5.41 -7.28
N ALA A 32 -8.48 6.01 -7.96
CA ALA A 32 -8.68 6.64 -9.25
C ALA A 32 -9.21 5.66 -10.30
N LYS A 33 -8.76 4.40 -10.28
CA LYS A 33 -9.26 3.33 -11.16
C LYS A 33 -10.73 3.02 -10.87
N LEU A 34 -11.07 2.83 -9.60
CA LEU A 34 -12.47 2.59 -9.18
C LEU A 34 -13.39 3.75 -9.54
N ARG A 35 -12.93 4.99 -9.30
CA ARG A 35 -13.69 6.20 -9.62
C ARG A 35 -13.94 6.33 -11.11
N THR A 36 -12.92 6.05 -11.94
CA THR A 36 -13.06 6.04 -13.40
C THR A 36 -14.16 5.08 -13.83
N ILE A 37 -14.21 3.87 -13.25
CA ILE A 37 -15.27 2.89 -13.54
C ILE A 37 -16.64 3.43 -13.16
N ASN A 38 -16.80 4.00 -11.95
CA ASN A 38 -18.07 4.61 -11.54
C ASN A 38 -18.51 5.76 -12.47
N GLU A 39 -17.58 6.60 -12.93
CA GLU A 39 -17.87 7.72 -13.83
C GLU A 39 -18.35 7.24 -15.22
N THR A 40 -18.00 6.02 -15.66
CA THR A 40 -18.53 5.48 -16.93
C THR A 40 -20.06 5.36 -16.94
N ALA A 41 -20.69 5.14 -15.78
CA ALA A 41 -22.14 5.04 -15.66
C ALA A 41 -22.84 6.40 -15.52
N ARG A 42 -22.11 7.51 -15.42
CA ARG A 42 -22.68 8.85 -15.25
C ARG A 42 -23.64 9.27 -16.37
N PRO A 43 -23.38 8.99 -17.67
CA PRO A 43 -24.30 9.35 -18.75
C PRO A 43 -25.66 8.64 -18.68
N LEU A 44 -25.77 7.52 -17.95
CA LEU A 44 -27.03 6.79 -17.78
C LEU A 44 -28.03 7.55 -16.89
N ALA A 45 -27.57 8.53 -16.11
CA ALA A 45 -28.39 9.40 -15.26
C ALA A 45 -29.36 8.64 -14.32
N VAL A 46 -28.96 7.45 -13.85
CA VAL A 46 -29.77 6.61 -12.96
C VAL A 46 -29.69 7.13 -11.53
N ALA A 47 -30.79 7.67 -11.01
CA ALA A 47 -30.87 8.26 -9.67
C ALA A 47 -30.46 7.29 -8.54
N GLN A 48 -30.75 6.00 -8.70
CA GLN A 48 -30.38 4.96 -7.73
C GLN A 48 -28.87 4.69 -7.67
N PHE A 49 -28.10 5.05 -8.72
CA PHE A 49 -26.64 5.02 -8.70
C PHE A 49 -26.08 6.29 -8.05
N ASN A 50 -26.56 6.56 -6.84
CA ASN A 50 -26.20 7.71 -6.01
C ASN A 50 -24.81 7.51 -5.34
N LEU A 51 -24.40 8.49 -4.52
CA LEU A 51 -23.10 8.48 -3.83
C LEU A 51 -22.88 7.22 -2.98
N GLN A 52 -23.92 6.75 -2.29
CA GLN A 52 -23.83 5.56 -1.45
C GLN A 52 -23.68 4.29 -2.29
N ALA A 53 -24.47 4.14 -3.36
CA ALA A 53 -24.37 2.99 -4.26
C ALA A 53 -22.98 2.89 -4.92
N ARG A 54 -22.41 4.03 -5.32
CA ARG A 54 -21.04 4.14 -5.85
C ARG A 54 -19.99 3.73 -4.84
N THR A 55 -20.13 4.22 -3.61
CA THR A 55 -19.20 3.90 -2.50
C THR A 55 -19.26 2.41 -2.17
N ASN A 56 -20.45 1.81 -2.15
CA ASN A 56 -20.62 0.37 -1.92
C ASN A 56 -19.92 -0.49 -2.99
N LYS A 57 -19.88 -0.04 -4.25
CA LYS A 57 -19.11 -0.72 -5.30
C LYS A 57 -17.61 -0.68 -5.04
N MET A 58 -17.08 0.45 -4.52
CA MET A 58 -15.67 0.57 -4.12
C MET A 58 -15.35 -0.32 -2.90
N ILE A 59 -16.21 -0.31 -1.88
CA ILE A 59 -16.09 -1.15 -0.67
C ILE A 59 -16.02 -2.63 -1.04
N GLY A 60 -16.85 -3.07 -2.00
CA GLY A 60 -16.89 -4.46 -2.47
C GLY A 60 -15.58 -4.95 -3.11
N LYS A 61 -14.62 -4.07 -3.37
CA LYS A 61 -13.30 -4.42 -3.91
C LYS A 61 -12.21 -4.58 -2.86
N MET A 62 -12.49 -4.29 -1.59
CA MET A 62 -11.54 -4.46 -0.50
C MET A 62 -11.47 -5.92 -0.05
N THR A 63 -10.25 -6.44 0.16
CA THR A 63 -10.00 -7.80 0.65
C THR A 63 -8.90 -7.81 1.71
N GLY A 64 -8.64 -8.99 2.29
CA GLY A 64 -7.56 -9.20 3.26
C GLY A 64 -7.67 -8.25 4.46
N ARG A 65 -6.59 -7.52 4.77
CA ARG A 65 -6.51 -6.58 5.91
C ARG A 65 -7.31 -5.29 5.72
N PHE A 66 -7.83 -5.07 4.52
CA PHE A 66 -8.73 -3.96 4.18
C PHE A 66 -10.20 -4.38 4.26
N HIS A 67 -10.49 -5.62 4.67
CA HIS A 67 -11.84 -6.13 4.86
C HIS A 67 -12.03 -6.67 6.30
N PRO A 68 -13.20 -6.45 6.94
CA PRO A 68 -14.32 -5.66 6.46
C PRO A 68 -14.04 -4.15 6.52
N VAL A 69 -14.67 -3.40 5.59
CA VAL A 69 -14.70 -1.94 5.67
C VAL A 69 -15.71 -1.55 6.75
N PRO A 70 -15.32 -0.74 7.75
CA PRO A 70 -16.24 -0.30 8.80
C PRO A 70 -17.32 0.63 8.24
N ALA A 71 -18.46 0.74 8.93
CA ALA A 71 -19.52 1.67 8.54
C ALA A 71 -19.14 3.15 8.78
N THR A 72 -18.24 3.39 9.73
CA THR A 72 -17.76 4.72 10.13
C THR A 72 -16.25 4.79 9.99
N ASN A 73 -15.74 5.99 9.67
CA ASN A 73 -14.33 6.23 9.45
C ASN A 73 -13.62 6.60 10.76
N PRO A 74 -12.82 5.70 11.36
CA PRO A 74 -12.08 5.99 12.59
C PRO A 74 -11.00 7.07 12.41
N TYR A 75 -10.57 7.35 11.16
CA TYR A 75 -9.53 8.33 10.86
C TYR A 75 -10.07 9.74 10.59
N ASN A 76 -11.40 9.92 10.63
CA ASN A 76 -12.05 11.21 10.38
C ASN A 76 -13.35 11.35 11.19
N ALA A 77 -13.20 11.58 12.50
CA ALA A 77 -14.30 11.87 13.42
C ALA A 77 -15.46 10.85 13.42
N ASN A 78 -15.23 9.60 13.02
CA ASN A 78 -16.26 8.56 12.88
C ASN A 78 -17.39 8.93 11.89
N ASN A 79 -17.08 9.73 10.87
CA ASN A 79 -18.02 10.02 9.78
C ASN A 79 -18.46 8.74 9.06
N ALA A 80 -19.70 8.71 8.55
CA ALA A 80 -20.20 7.55 7.81
C ALA A 80 -19.50 7.39 6.45
N ILE A 81 -19.02 6.18 6.13
CA ILE A 81 -18.38 5.87 4.85
C ILE A 81 -19.46 5.61 3.78
N ASN A 82 -20.15 6.67 3.38
CA ASN A 82 -21.28 6.62 2.44
C ASN A 82 -21.06 7.46 1.17
N ASN A 83 -19.85 8.00 1.00
CA ASN A 83 -19.44 8.79 -0.15
C ASN A 83 -17.98 8.45 -0.52
N GLU A 84 -17.64 8.66 -1.79
CA GLU A 84 -16.32 8.27 -2.33
C GLU A 84 -15.14 9.00 -1.66
N PRO A 85 -15.19 10.32 -1.36
CA PRO A 85 -14.12 10.99 -0.62
C PRO A 85 -13.88 10.41 0.77
N GLU A 86 -14.95 10.10 1.52
CA GLU A 86 -14.82 9.53 2.86
C GLU A 86 -14.23 8.11 2.80
N PHE A 87 -14.62 7.33 1.79
CA PHE A 87 -14.00 6.03 1.52
C PHE A 87 -12.51 6.14 1.21
N LEU A 88 -12.08 7.11 0.39
CA LEU A 88 -10.66 7.34 0.13
C LEU A 88 -9.91 7.74 1.40
N ASN A 89 -10.47 8.63 2.22
CA ASN A 89 -9.86 9.03 3.48
C ASN A 89 -9.65 7.81 4.40
N TRP A 90 -10.67 6.97 4.53
CA TRP A 90 -10.55 5.71 5.26
C TRP A 90 -9.48 4.80 4.67
N LEU A 91 -9.46 4.63 3.34
CA LEU A 91 -8.50 3.76 2.66
C LEU A 91 -7.05 4.25 2.88
N GLN A 92 -6.82 5.55 2.81
CA GLN A 92 -5.53 6.18 3.10
C GLN A 92 -5.11 5.96 4.56
N GLY A 93 -6.04 6.17 5.51
CA GLY A 93 -5.79 5.92 6.93
C GLY A 93 -5.49 4.44 7.21
N LYS A 94 -6.29 3.54 6.65
CA LYS A 94 -6.11 2.08 6.81
C LYS A 94 -4.85 1.59 6.13
N TYR A 95 -4.52 2.10 4.96
CA TYR A 95 -3.29 1.78 4.27
C TYR A 95 -2.08 2.23 5.08
N ARG A 96 -2.11 3.45 5.63
CA ARG A 96 -1.07 3.89 6.57
C ARG A 96 -1.00 2.97 7.78
N GLU A 97 -2.11 2.55 8.38
CA GLU A 97 -2.06 1.62 9.51
C GLU A 97 -1.47 0.26 9.14
N VAL A 98 -1.92 -0.33 8.03
CA VAL A 98 -1.48 -1.65 7.57
C VAL A 98 -0.03 -1.61 7.09
N MET A 99 0.35 -0.56 6.36
CA MET A 99 1.72 -0.35 5.88
C MET A 99 2.64 0.15 6.99
N VAL A 100 2.20 0.95 7.95
CA VAL A 100 2.99 1.33 9.14
C VAL A 100 3.14 0.13 10.07
N GLY A 101 2.14 -0.74 10.23
CA GLY A 101 2.28 -2.01 10.93
C GLY A 101 3.28 -2.93 10.23
N THR A 102 3.20 -3.02 8.90
CA THR A 102 4.18 -3.76 8.08
C THR A 102 5.56 -3.11 8.12
N ASN A 103 5.66 -1.78 8.16
CA ASN A 103 6.92 -1.03 8.26
C ASN A 103 7.51 -1.09 9.67
N GLN A 104 6.70 -1.11 10.72
CA GLN A 104 7.13 -1.31 12.10
C GLN A 104 7.60 -2.75 12.31
N ASP A 105 6.88 -3.73 11.77
CA ASP A 105 7.30 -5.13 11.80
C ASP A 105 8.54 -5.36 10.93
N ALA A 106 8.61 -4.75 9.74
CA ALA A 106 9.79 -4.76 8.87
C ALA A 106 10.97 -4.04 9.52
N MET A 107 10.75 -2.91 10.21
CA MET A 107 11.79 -2.22 10.96
C MET A 107 12.25 -3.04 12.16
N ARG A 108 11.34 -3.69 12.90
CA ARG A 108 11.71 -4.62 13.99
C ARG A 108 12.52 -5.80 13.46
N ALA A 109 12.09 -6.41 12.35
CA ALA A 109 12.83 -7.49 11.70
C ALA A 109 14.21 -6.99 11.23
N LEU A 110 14.26 -5.81 10.60
CA LEU A 110 15.50 -5.14 10.19
C LEU A 110 16.42 -4.97 11.40
N MET A 111 15.96 -4.36 12.49
CA MET A 111 16.76 -4.14 13.71
C MET A 111 17.36 -5.41 14.32
N THR A 112 16.74 -6.57 14.10
CA THR A 112 17.23 -7.87 14.60
C THR A 112 18.19 -8.58 13.66
N GLU A 113 18.24 -8.18 12.39
CA GLU A 113 19.14 -8.78 11.41
C GLU A 113 20.58 -8.32 11.64
N ARG A 114 21.51 -9.20 11.30
CA ARG A 114 22.96 -8.94 11.34
C ARG A 114 23.63 -9.61 10.15
N PHE A 115 24.71 -9.01 9.69
CA PHE A 115 25.59 -9.64 8.71
C PHE A 115 26.45 -10.69 9.43
N SER A 116 26.31 -11.94 9.00
CA SER A 116 27.01 -13.09 9.57
C SER A 116 28.37 -13.32 8.90
N THR A 117 29.26 -14.05 9.57
CA THR A 117 30.55 -14.46 8.98
C THR A 117 30.39 -15.43 7.79
N MET A 118 29.21 -16.04 7.64
CA MET A 118 28.86 -16.91 6.51
C MET A 118 28.18 -16.15 5.36
N ASP A 119 27.87 -14.86 5.53
CA ASP A 119 27.14 -14.10 4.53
C ASP A 119 28.03 -13.62 3.38
N THR A 120 27.46 -13.63 2.19
CA THR A 120 27.93 -12.85 1.04
C THR A 120 27.01 -11.65 0.84
N ALA A 121 27.40 -10.70 -0.01
CA ALA A 121 26.54 -9.58 -0.38
C ALA A 121 25.17 -10.03 -0.91
N ASP A 122 25.14 -11.07 -1.75
CA ASP A 122 23.90 -11.61 -2.32
C ASP A 122 23.01 -12.29 -1.28
N THR A 123 23.57 -13.09 -0.35
CA THR A 123 22.75 -13.76 0.66
C THR A 123 22.17 -12.77 1.66
N TYR A 124 22.95 -11.76 2.04
CA TYR A 124 22.50 -10.70 2.92
C TYR A 124 21.45 -9.80 2.24
N GLU A 125 21.67 -9.38 1.00
CA GLU A 125 20.70 -8.60 0.23
C GLU A 125 19.34 -9.32 0.19
N LYS A 126 19.32 -10.62 -0.14
CA LYS A 126 18.08 -11.40 -0.20
C LYS A 126 17.31 -11.43 1.12
N ARG A 127 18.00 -11.42 2.27
CA ARG A 127 17.33 -11.36 3.58
C ARG A 127 16.82 -9.97 3.92
N ILE A 128 17.59 -8.93 3.62
CA ILE A 128 17.28 -7.56 4.05
C ILE A 128 16.30 -6.86 3.12
N LYS A 129 16.40 -7.10 1.81
CA LYS A 129 15.62 -6.39 0.79
C LYS A 129 14.10 -6.43 1.01
N PRO A 130 13.48 -7.56 1.42
CA PRO A 130 12.05 -7.60 1.75
C PRO A 130 11.62 -6.63 2.85
N TYR A 131 12.50 -6.35 3.82
CA TYR A 131 12.22 -5.45 4.94
C TYR A 131 12.58 -4.00 4.63
N ALA A 132 13.59 -3.78 3.80
CA ALA A 132 14.14 -2.46 3.51
C ALA A 132 13.50 -1.75 2.30
N GLN A 133 12.97 -2.49 1.32
CA GLN A 133 12.56 -1.92 0.02
C GLN A 133 11.35 -0.97 0.09
N GLY A 134 10.52 -1.07 1.13
CA GLY A 134 9.38 -0.17 1.37
C GLY A 134 9.69 1.00 2.31
N LEU A 135 10.90 1.10 2.84
CA LEU A 135 11.30 2.08 3.84
C LEU A 135 12.14 3.19 3.22
N VAL A 136 12.05 4.40 3.80
CA VAL A 136 12.87 5.53 3.39
C VAL A 136 14.34 5.20 3.69
N TYR A 137 15.18 5.19 2.66
CA TYR A 137 16.59 4.76 2.78
C TYR A 137 17.36 5.52 3.87
N ALA A 138 17.17 6.84 3.97
CA ALA A 138 17.82 7.67 4.98
C ALA A 138 17.47 7.24 6.42
N ASP A 139 16.25 6.74 6.63
CA ASP A 139 15.77 6.32 7.96
C ASP A 139 16.32 4.94 8.34
N ILE A 140 16.60 4.07 7.36
CA ILE A 140 17.09 2.72 7.59
C ILE A 140 18.62 2.59 7.57
N LEU A 141 19.33 3.52 6.93
CA LEU A 141 20.78 3.48 6.77
C LEU A 141 21.56 3.30 8.09
N PRO A 142 21.21 3.97 9.22
CA PRO A 142 21.89 3.74 10.50
C PRO A 142 21.78 2.30 11.00
N TYR A 143 20.64 1.64 10.74
CA TYR A 143 20.43 0.24 11.10
C TYR A 143 21.26 -0.67 10.19
N LEU A 144 21.22 -0.43 8.88
CA LEU A 144 22.04 -1.18 7.91
C LEU A 144 23.54 -1.13 8.26
N TYR A 145 24.05 0.00 8.75
CA TYR A 145 25.42 0.09 9.25
C TYR A 145 25.66 -0.75 10.50
N THR A 146 24.73 -0.75 11.46
CA THR A 146 24.87 -1.56 12.68
C THR A 146 24.73 -3.05 12.42
N HIS A 147 24.20 -3.47 11.27
CA HIS A 147 24.21 -4.87 10.88
C HIS A 147 25.60 -5.37 10.52
N MET A 148 26.49 -4.46 10.11
CA MET A 148 27.78 -4.80 9.52
C MET A 148 28.87 -5.02 10.58
N PRO A 149 29.83 -5.91 10.31
CA PRO A 149 31.11 -5.90 10.99
C PRO A 149 31.80 -4.54 10.79
N GLN A 150 32.53 -4.09 11.80
CA GLN A 150 33.15 -2.76 11.84
C GLN A 150 33.99 -2.43 10.59
N TYR A 151 34.71 -3.40 10.03
CA TYR A 151 35.53 -3.19 8.83
C TYR A 151 34.69 -2.97 7.56
N ILE A 152 33.54 -3.62 7.43
CA ILE A 152 32.60 -3.42 6.31
C ILE A 152 31.87 -2.09 6.49
N GLU A 153 31.43 -1.80 7.72
CA GLU A 153 30.76 -0.53 8.04
C GLU A 153 31.61 0.68 7.64
N ILE A 154 32.90 0.69 8.02
CA ILE A 154 33.82 1.79 7.71
C ILE A 154 33.96 1.97 6.19
N ARG A 155 34.06 0.87 5.43
CA ARG A 155 34.15 0.92 3.96
C ARG A 155 32.88 1.48 3.33
N LEU A 156 31.70 1.03 3.78
CA LEU A 156 30.43 1.53 3.28
C LEU A 156 30.21 3.02 3.62
N ARG A 157 30.63 3.48 4.80
CA ARG A 157 30.57 4.91 5.16
C ARG A 157 31.46 5.76 4.25
N GLN A 158 32.61 5.23 3.82
CA GLN A 158 33.47 5.91 2.85
C GLN A 158 32.88 5.92 1.44
N ALA A 159 32.26 4.81 1.02
CA ALA A 159 31.58 4.71 -0.27
C ALA A 159 30.35 5.64 -0.38
N ASN A 160 29.70 5.92 0.75
CA ASN A 160 28.52 6.78 0.86
C ASN A 160 27.41 6.40 -0.16
N PRO A 161 26.87 5.18 -0.09
CA PRO A 161 25.87 4.70 -1.04
C PRO A 161 24.62 5.57 -1.02
N LEU A 162 24.18 6.02 -2.20
CA LEU A 162 23.08 6.98 -2.39
C LEU A 162 21.69 6.36 -2.22
N ASN A 163 21.57 5.05 -2.33
CA ASN A 163 20.31 4.32 -2.21
C ASN A 163 20.57 2.85 -1.84
N LEU A 164 19.49 2.12 -1.56
CA LEU A 164 19.55 0.71 -1.13
C LEU A 164 20.23 -0.21 -2.15
N GLY A 165 20.07 0.04 -3.46
CA GLY A 165 20.76 -0.74 -4.49
C GLY A 165 22.27 -0.50 -4.52
N ALA A 166 22.69 0.76 -4.37
CA ALA A 166 24.10 1.13 -4.24
C ALA A 166 24.72 0.52 -2.97
N PHE A 167 23.97 0.52 -1.86
CA PHE A 167 24.43 -0.07 -0.59
C PHE A 167 24.83 -1.54 -0.75
N PHE A 168 24.01 -2.35 -1.44
CA PHE A 168 24.34 -3.76 -1.67
C PHE A 168 25.45 -3.97 -2.70
N THR A 169 25.61 -3.04 -3.66
CA THR A 169 26.69 -3.08 -4.64
C THR A 169 28.05 -2.80 -4.00
N ASP A 170 28.08 -1.96 -2.97
CA ASP A 170 29.31 -1.54 -2.26
C ASP A 170 29.71 -2.48 -1.10
N LEU A 171 28.94 -3.54 -0.85
CA LEU A 171 29.14 -4.52 0.23
C LEU A 171 30.24 -5.53 -0.09
#